data_AF-A0A6A5AZ39-F1
#
_entry.id   AF-A0A6A5AZ39-F1
#
_cell.length_a   1.000
_cell.length_b   1.000
_cell.length_c   1.000
_cell.angle_alpha   90.00
_cell.angle_beta   90.00
_cell.angle_gamma   90.00
#
_symmetry.space_group_name_H-M   'P 1'
#
loop_
_entity.id
_entity.type
_entity.pdbx_description
1 polymer ?
#
loop_
_entity_poly.entity_id
_entity_poly.type
_entity_poly.pdbx_seq_one_letter_code
_entity_poly.pdbx_strand_id
1 'polypeptide(L)'
;MTVLIFPLSRLNSQHVCLRDFSCSSHIHWGLLDRASILGDNQRLREVLLLRDEEKGDLVAAIASLKRKHADRVNAQTFGDAASDDTLHELKATRTRLRESILSLTPSAAATDNNGEARIEEDAAALSTRLQRAHDALASHEANAALLKTHMRTLVQIKASERHVAAVLLHVLFEHDGEWTKNDLQTQVAAIVGVDESIVIRALYSLVASGLVRLDRSHALGLVTSLLV
;
A
#
# COMPACT_ATOMS: atom_id res chain seq x y z
N MET A 1 -4.56 -47.88 -73.64
CA MET A 1 -5.95 -48.28 -73.95
C MET A 1 -6.17 -49.66 -73.38
N THR A 2 -6.90 -49.77 -72.28
CA THR A 2 -7.31 -51.09 -71.78
C THR A 2 -8.61 -50.93 -70.99
N VAL A 3 -9.68 -51.45 -71.57
CA VAL A 3 -11.03 -51.56 -71.02
C VAL A 3 -10.99 -52.63 -69.93
N LEU A 4 -11.44 -52.31 -68.71
CA LEU A 4 -11.68 -53.31 -67.67
C LEU A 4 -13.18 -53.48 -67.45
N ILE A 5 -13.65 -54.61 -67.96
CA ILE A 5 -14.97 -55.20 -67.79
C ILE A 5 -15.09 -55.72 -66.35
N PHE A 6 -16.16 -55.33 -65.67
CA PHE A 6 -16.57 -55.85 -64.36
C PHE A 6 -17.15 -57.28 -64.52
N PRO A 7 -16.69 -58.30 -63.77
CA PRO A 7 -17.45 -59.53 -63.62
C PRO A 7 -18.27 -59.50 -62.32
N LEU A 8 -19.59 -59.65 -62.47
CA LEU A 8 -20.47 -60.20 -61.44
C LEU A 8 -19.94 -61.58 -61.04
N SER A 9 -19.84 -61.87 -59.73
CA SER A 9 -20.10 -63.18 -59.10
C SER A 9 -19.62 -63.22 -57.64
N ARG A 10 -20.56 -63.28 -56.68
CA ARG A 10 -20.49 -63.97 -55.36
C ARG A 10 -21.79 -63.61 -54.60
N LEU A 11 -22.88 -64.38 -54.69
CA LEU A 11 -23.15 -65.68 -54.03
C LEU A 11 -22.74 -65.71 -52.54
N ASN A 12 -23.70 -65.43 -51.67
CA ASN A 12 -23.80 -65.93 -50.29
C ASN A 12 -25.31 -65.84 -49.92
N SER A 13 -26.14 -66.83 -50.20
CA SER A 13 -26.30 -68.11 -49.50
C SER A 13 -26.55 -67.94 -48.00
N GLN A 14 -27.77 -67.55 -47.62
CA GLN A 14 -28.37 -67.95 -46.35
C GLN A 14 -29.83 -68.35 -46.59
N HIS A 15 -30.07 -69.65 -46.41
CA HIS A 15 -31.37 -70.31 -46.36
C HIS A 15 -32.21 -69.74 -45.21
N VAL A 16 -33.45 -69.34 -45.51
CA VAL A 16 -34.54 -69.32 -44.53
C VAL A 16 -35.64 -70.23 -45.06
N CYS A 17 -35.97 -71.24 -44.26
CA CYS A 17 -36.89 -72.31 -44.54
C CYS A 17 -38.32 -71.80 -44.85
N LEU A 18 -38.80 -72.09 -46.06
CA LEU A 18 -40.22 -72.15 -46.37
C LEU A 18 -40.79 -73.42 -45.73
N ARG A 19 -41.66 -73.26 -44.73
CA ARG A 19 -42.53 -74.32 -44.21
C ARG A 19 -43.95 -74.09 -44.73
N ASP A 20 -44.37 -75.03 -45.56
CA ASP A 20 -45.72 -75.59 -45.69
C ASP A 20 -46.91 -74.63 -45.55
N PHE A 21 -47.43 -74.18 -46.69
CA PHE A 21 -48.85 -73.87 -46.83
C PHE A 21 -49.44 -74.77 -47.92
N SER A 22 -50.11 -75.83 -47.46
CA SER A 22 -50.98 -76.66 -48.28
C SER A 22 -52.01 -75.81 -49.02
N CYS A 23 -52.10 -76.02 -50.33
CA CYS A 23 -53.28 -75.73 -51.13
C CYS A 23 -54.52 -76.35 -50.49
N SER A 24 -55.46 -75.52 -50.04
CA SER A 24 -56.88 -75.83 -50.17
C SER A 24 -57.71 -74.59 -49.85
N SER A 25 -58.42 -74.09 -50.87
CA SER A 25 -59.79 -73.56 -50.83
C SER A 25 -59.96 -72.33 -51.73
N HIS A 26 -60.58 -72.58 -52.89
CA HIS A 26 -61.56 -71.69 -53.54
C HIS A 26 -61.24 -70.20 -53.49
N ILE A 27 -60.49 -69.71 -54.50
CA ILE A 27 -60.55 -68.29 -54.84
C ILE A 27 -61.89 -68.06 -55.51
N HIS A 28 -62.89 -67.76 -54.69
CA HIS A 28 -64.09 -67.08 -55.12
C HIS A 28 -63.62 -65.71 -55.65
N TRP A 29 -63.37 -65.59 -56.95
CA TRP A 29 -63.36 -64.29 -57.62
C TRP A 29 -64.81 -63.78 -57.60
N GLY A 30 -65.29 -63.42 -56.41
CA GLY A 30 -66.51 -62.64 -56.28
C GLY A 30 -66.24 -61.35 -57.02
N LEU A 31 -67.09 -61.03 -58.00
CA LEU A 31 -67.06 -59.82 -58.81
C LEU A 31 -66.31 -58.69 -58.08
N LEU A 32 -65.02 -58.52 -58.37
CA LEU A 32 -64.33 -57.32 -57.95
C LEU A 32 -64.95 -56.22 -58.80
N ASP A 33 -65.73 -55.37 -58.16
CA ASP A 33 -66.32 -54.20 -58.77
C ASP A 33 -65.18 -53.41 -59.45
N ARG A 34 -65.32 -53.17 -60.75
CA ARG A 34 -64.31 -52.46 -61.56
C ARG A 34 -64.02 -51.08 -60.96
N ALA A 35 -65.00 -50.48 -60.28
CA ALA A 35 -64.84 -49.25 -59.54
C ALA A 35 -63.85 -49.38 -58.36
N SER A 36 -63.89 -50.51 -57.62
CA SER A 36 -62.96 -50.78 -56.51
C SER A 36 -61.52 -50.92 -57.00
N ILE A 37 -61.31 -51.66 -58.09
CA ILE A 37 -59.96 -51.85 -58.67
C ILE A 37 -59.39 -50.50 -59.16
N LEU A 38 -60.21 -49.67 -59.79
CA LEU A 38 -59.77 -48.35 -60.25
C LEU A 38 -59.44 -47.42 -59.07
N GLY A 39 -60.25 -47.46 -58.01
CA GLY A 39 -59.99 -46.71 -56.77
C GLY A 39 -58.69 -47.14 -56.08
N ASP A 40 -58.43 -48.44 -55.98
CA ASP A 40 -57.20 -48.96 -55.36
C ASP A 40 -55.96 -48.63 -56.20
N ASN A 41 -56.06 -48.68 -57.54
CA ASN A 41 -54.97 -48.24 -58.42
C ASN A 41 -54.68 -46.74 -58.28
N GLN A 42 -55.70 -45.92 -58.07
CA GLN A 42 -55.51 -44.48 -57.84
C GLN A 42 -54.82 -44.22 -56.50
N ARG A 43 -55.24 -44.89 -55.42
CA ARG A 43 -54.59 -44.83 -54.11
C ARG A 43 -53.13 -45.30 -54.18
N LEU A 44 -52.85 -46.38 -54.91
CA LEU A 44 -51.48 -46.86 -55.11
C LEU A 44 -50.62 -45.83 -55.85
N ARG A 45 -51.16 -45.13 -56.85
CA ARG A 45 -50.44 -44.04 -57.54
C ARG A 45 -50.14 -42.86 -56.62
N GLU A 46 -51.10 -42.47 -55.79
CA GLU A 46 -50.90 -41.41 -54.78
C GLU A 46 -49.81 -41.80 -53.78
N VAL A 47 -49.82 -43.05 -53.29
CA VAL A 47 -48.77 -43.56 -52.40
C VAL A 47 -47.41 -43.60 -53.10
N LEU A 48 -47.34 -44.02 -54.36
CA LEU A 48 -46.08 -44.04 -55.10
C LEU A 48 -45.50 -42.62 -55.30
N LEU A 49 -46.34 -41.64 -55.62
CA LEU A 49 -45.91 -40.24 -55.72
C LEU A 49 -45.35 -39.72 -54.40
N LEU A 50 -46.03 -39.99 -53.28
CA LEU A 50 -45.54 -39.61 -51.95
C LEU A 50 -44.20 -40.28 -51.63
N ARG A 51 -44.02 -41.55 -52.00
CA ARG A 51 -42.74 -42.26 -51.80
C ARG A 51 -41.61 -41.69 -52.65
N ASP A 52 -41.90 -41.22 -53.86
CA ASP A 52 -40.92 -40.57 -54.72
C ASP A 52 -40.49 -39.20 -54.17
N GLU A 53 -41.44 -38.42 -53.60
CA GLU A 53 -41.16 -37.16 -52.90
C GLU A 53 -40.30 -37.38 -51.64
N GLU A 54 -40.70 -38.31 -50.76
CA GLU A 54 -39.94 -38.68 -49.56
C GLU A 54 -38.52 -39.14 -49.91
N LYS A 55 -38.38 -39.94 -50.98
CA LYS A 55 -37.08 -40.39 -51.47
C LYS A 55 -36.23 -39.21 -51.96
N GLY A 56 -36.85 -38.24 -52.64
CA GLY A 56 -36.20 -36.99 -53.05
C GLY A 56 -35.64 -36.21 -51.86
N ASP A 57 -36.46 -36.03 -50.82
CA ASP A 57 -36.08 -35.32 -49.60
C ASP A 57 -34.93 -36.02 -48.85
N LEU A 58 -34.99 -37.35 -48.75
CA LEU A 58 -33.91 -38.13 -48.13
C LEU A 58 -32.59 -37.98 -48.89
N VAL A 59 -32.63 -38.00 -50.23
CA VAL A 59 -31.42 -37.79 -51.06
C VAL A 59 -30.87 -36.38 -50.87
N ALA A 60 -31.73 -35.36 -50.82
CA ALA A 60 -31.33 -33.99 -50.57
C ALA A 60 -30.71 -33.81 -49.17
N ALA A 61 -31.31 -34.43 -48.14
CA ALA A 61 -30.80 -34.44 -46.77
C ALA A 61 -29.41 -35.11 -46.68
N ILE A 62 -29.22 -36.25 -47.35
CA ILE A 62 -27.93 -36.93 -47.42
C ILE A 62 -26.88 -36.05 -48.11
N ALA A 63 -27.23 -35.39 -49.21
CA ALA A 63 -26.33 -34.49 -49.92
C ALA A 63 -25.93 -33.27 -49.08
N SER A 64 -26.87 -32.72 -48.29
CA SER A 64 -26.61 -31.64 -47.34
C SER A 64 -25.70 -32.09 -46.20
N LEU A 65 -25.95 -33.28 -45.64
CA LEU A 65 -25.14 -33.86 -44.58
C LEU A 65 -23.69 -34.13 -45.05
N LYS A 66 -23.52 -34.67 -46.27
CA LYS A 66 -22.20 -34.90 -46.87
C LYS A 66 -21.43 -33.59 -47.06
N ARG A 67 -22.09 -32.53 -47.55
CA ARG A 67 -21.48 -31.20 -47.69
C ARG A 67 -21.04 -30.65 -46.32
N LYS A 68 -21.94 -30.65 -45.34
CA LYS A 68 -21.65 -30.18 -43.98
C LYS A 68 -20.53 -30.97 -43.30
N HIS A 69 -20.47 -32.28 -43.56
CA HIS A 69 -19.37 -33.12 -43.06
C HIS A 69 -18.04 -32.75 -43.72
N ALA A 70 -18.01 -32.55 -45.05
CA ALA A 70 -16.81 -32.12 -45.76
C ALA A 70 -16.32 -30.75 -45.26
N ASP A 71 -17.22 -29.80 -45.02
CA ASP A 71 -16.89 -28.47 -44.48
C ASP A 71 -16.27 -28.58 -43.08
N ARG A 72 -16.80 -29.46 -42.22
CA ARG A 72 -16.26 -29.71 -40.87
C ARG A 72 -14.88 -30.36 -40.92
N VAL A 73 -14.69 -31.36 -41.78
CA VAL A 73 -13.39 -32.03 -41.93
C VAL A 73 -12.35 -31.03 -42.42
N ASN A 74 -12.68 -30.23 -43.44
CA ASN A 74 -11.79 -29.20 -43.94
C ASN A 74 -11.44 -28.17 -42.85
N ALA A 75 -12.43 -27.66 -42.11
CA ALA A 75 -12.20 -26.73 -41.01
C ALA A 75 -11.31 -27.33 -39.89
N GLN A 76 -11.48 -28.61 -39.58
CA GLN A 76 -10.67 -29.31 -38.59
C GLN A 76 -9.20 -29.46 -39.05
N THR A 77 -8.98 -29.85 -40.31
CA THR A 77 -7.61 -29.97 -40.88
C THR A 77 -6.83 -28.66 -40.92
N PHE A 78 -7.51 -27.50 -41.07
CA PHE A 78 -6.83 -26.20 -41.06
C PHE A 78 -6.76 -25.57 -39.64
N GLY A 79 -7.62 -25.96 -38.72
CA GLY A 79 -7.67 -25.44 -37.34
C GLY A 79 -6.73 -26.13 -36.36
N ASP A 80 -6.45 -27.43 -36.53
CA ASP A 80 -5.69 -28.21 -35.55
C ASP A 80 -4.18 -27.89 -35.56
N ALA A 81 -3.58 -27.58 -36.71
CA ALA A 81 -2.14 -27.28 -36.77
C ALA A 81 -1.79 -25.91 -36.12
N ALA A 82 -2.60 -24.87 -36.35
CA ALA A 82 -2.37 -23.55 -35.76
C ALA A 82 -2.79 -23.47 -34.28
N SER A 83 -3.75 -24.31 -33.85
CA SER A 83 -4.16 -24.35 -32.44
C SER A 83 -3.21 -25.17 -31.57
N ASP A 84 -2.54 -26.20 -32.10
CA ASP A 84 -1.62 -27.02 -31.30
C ASP A 84 -0.31 -26.27 -31.00
N ASP A 85 0.27 -25.58 -31.99
CA ASP A 85 1.48 -24.76 -31.78
C ASP A 85 1.25 -23.63 -30.76
N THR A 86 0.11 -22.94 -30.85
CA THR A 86 -0.27 -21.90 -29.89
C THR A 86 -0.55 -22.47 -28.50
N LEU A 87 -1.16 -23.65 -28.39
CA LEU A 87 -1.35 -24.34 -27.11
C LEU A 87 -0.01 -24.78 -26.49
N HIS A 88 0.94 -25.23 -27.30
CA HIS A 88 2.28 -25.59 -26.85
C HIS A 88 3.04 -24.36 -26.33
N GLU A 89 2.97 -23.23 -27.03
CA GLU A 89 3.54 -21.95 -26.59
C GLU A 89 2.90 -21.45 -25.28
N LEU A 90 1.58 -21.54 -25.16
CA LEU A 90 0.86 -21.17 -23.94
C LEU A 90 1.19 -22.09 -22.75
N LYS A 91 1.42 -23.39 -22.98
CA LYS A 91 1.88 -24.32 -21.94
C LYS A 91 3.31 -24.02 -21.50
N ALA A 92 4.20 -23.67 -22.44
CA ALA A 92 5.58 -23.29 -22.16
C ALA A 92 5.67 -21.97 -21.38
N THR A 93 4.89 -20.96 -21.77
CA THR A 93 4.83 -19.67 -21.04
C THR A 93 4.24 -19.84 -19.65
N ARG A 94 3.17 -20.64 -19.49
CA ARG A 94 2.59 -20.96 -18.17
C ARG A 94 3.59 -21.65 -17.24
N THR A 95 4.34 -22.63 -17.74
CA THR A 95 5.33 -23.37 -16.93
C THR A 95 6.48 -22.45 -16.51
N ARG A 96 7.01 -21.65 -17.44
CA ARG A 96 8.02 -20.63 -17.15
C ARG A 96 7.57 -19.61 -16.11
N LEU A 97 6.33 -19.09 -16.23
CA LEU A 97 5.77 -18.15 -15.26
C LEU A 97 5.59 -18.79 -13.89
N ARG A 98 5.14 -20.05 -13.84
CA ARG A 98 5.00 -20.80 -12.58
C ARG A 98 6.36 -20.98 -11.90
N GLU A 99 7.40 -21.35 -12.64
CA GLU A 99 8.76 -21.48 -12.11
C GLU A 99 9.32 -20.13 -11.65
N SER A 100 9.11 -19.06 -12.41
CA SER A 100 9.50 -17.70 -12.03
C SER A 100 8.82 -17.27 -10.72
N ILE A 101 7.50 -17.45 -10.60
CA ILE A 101 6.76 -17.14 -9.38
C ILE A 101 7.28 -17.98 -8.21
N LEU A 102 7.51 -19.28 -8.39
CA LEU A 102 8.08 -20.13 -7.33
C LEU A 102 9.49 -19.69 -6.92
N SER A 103 10.30 -19.18 -7.84
CA SER A 103 11.64 -18.65 -7.52
C SER A 103 11.62 -17.29 -6.83
N LEU A 104 10.64 -16.44 -7.18
CA LEU A 104 10.48 -15.08 -6.65
C LEU A 104 9.64 -15.04 -5.38
N THR A 105 8.89 -16.09 -5.09
CA THR A 105 8.16 -16.24 -3.83
C THR A 105 9.09 -16.97 -2.85
N PRO A 106 9.88 -16.25 -2.03
CA PRO A 106 10.52 -16.90 -0.89
C PRO A 106 9.40 -17.58 -0.09
N SER A 107 9.59 -18.86 0.24
CA SER A 107 8.64 -19.61 1.06
C SER A 107 8.22 -18.74 2.25
N ALA A 108 6.92 -18.44 2.37
CA ALA A 108 6.38 -17.57 3.42
C ALA A 108 6.82 -18.00 4.84
N ALA A 109 7.14 -19.30 5.01
CA ALA A 109 7.69 -19.86 6.24
C ALA A 109 9.11 -19.38 6.60
N ALA A 110 9.90 -18.87 5.66
CA ALA A 110 11.27 -18.39 5.89
C ALA A 110 11.33 -16.87 6.17
N THR A 111 10.33 -16.11 5.74
CA THR A 111 10.27 -14.65 5.90
C THR A 111 9.43 -14.17 7.08
N ASP A 112 8.38 -14.88 7.48
CA ASP A 112 7.51 -14.42 8.59
C ASP A 112 8.25 -14.36 9.94
N ASN A 113 9.03 -15.37 10.29
CA ASN A 113 9.63 -15.43 11.63
C ASN A 113 10.85 -14.49 11.81
N ASN A 114 11.57 -14.18 10.73
CA ASN A 114 12.79 -13.35 10.80
C ASN A 114 12.52 -11.88 10.42
N GLY A 115 11.48 -11.61 9.63
CA GLY A 115 11.09 -10.26 9.25
C GLY A 115 10.38 -9.54 10.38
N GLU A 116 9.36 -10.16 10.97
CA GLU A 116 8.58 -9.56 12.06
C GLU A 116 9.40 -9.33 13.33
N ALA A 117 10.22 -10.32 13.72
CA ALA A 117 11.10 -10.20 14.89
C ALA A 117 12.15 -9.08 14.74
N ARG A 118 12.71 -8.88 13.54
CA ARG A 118 13.65 -7.77 13.27
C ARG A 118 12.95 -6.42 13.27
N ILE A 119 11.73 -6.34 12.73
CA ILE A 119 10.93 -5.11 12.74
C ILE A 119 10.56 -4.73 14.18
N GLU A 120 10.20 -5.70 15.02
CA GLU A 120 9.88 -5.46 16.43
C GLU A 120 11.12 -5.06 17.25
N GLU A 121 12.27 -5.70 17.00
CA GLU A 121 13.55 -5.33 17.60
C GLU A 121 14.00 -3.92 17.18
N ASP A 122 13.87 -3.58 15.89
CA ASP A 122 14.19 -2.24 15.37
C ASP A 122 13.23 -1.18 15.93
N ALA A 123 11.95 -1.50 16.09
CA ALA A 123 10.97 -0.61 16.71
C ALA A 123 11.27 -0.36 18.20
N ALA A 124 11.68 -1.40 18.94
CA ALA A 124 12.13 -1.27 20.32
C ALA A 124 13.45 -0.49 20.43
N ALA A 125 14.39 -0.69 19.51
CA ALA A 125 15.63 0.08 19.45
C ALA A 125 15.36 1.56 19.15
N LEU A 126 14.43 1.85 18.23
CA LEU A 126 14.02 3.22 17.91
C LEU A 126 13.31 3.90 19.09
N SER A 127 12.39 3.21 19.77
CA SER A 127 11.68 3.79 20.92
C SER A 127 12.63 4.11 22.08
N THR A 128 13.59 3.23 22.37
CA THR A 128 14.61 3.48 23.40
C THR A 128 15.53 4.64 23.00
N ARG A 129 15.88 4.77 21.71
CA ARG A 129 16.70 5.89 21.22
C ARG A 129 15.94 7.22 21.28
N LEU A 130 14.65 7.21 20.96
CA LEU A 130 13.76 8.36 21.06
C LEU A 130 13.64 8.81 22.52
N GLN A 131 13.41 7.87 23.45
CA GLN A 131 13.33 8.16 24.87
C GLN A 131 14.63 8.81 25.38
N ARG A 132 15.80 8.23 25.06
CA ARG A 132 17.10 8.81 25.44
C ARG A 132 17.30 10.22 24.87
N ALA A 133 16.83 10.48 23.65
CA ALA A 133 16.91 11.81 23.05
C ALA A 133 15.99 12.82 23.77
N HIS A 134 14.79 12.41 24.18
CA HIS A 134 13.92 13.25 25.00
C HIS A 134 14.51 13.54 26.37
N ASP A 135 15.07 12.54 27.05
CA ASP A 135 15.70 12.72 28.36
C ASP A 135 16.91 13.67 28.26
N ALA A 136 17.71 13.53 27.20
CA ALA A 136 18.82 14.44 26.93
C ALA A 136 18.33 15.87 26.67
N LEU A 137 17.28 16.04 25.86
CA LEU A 137 16.69 17.35 25.57
C LEU A 137 16.13 18.01 26.84
N ALA A 138 15.40 17.26 27.67
CA ALA A 138 14.88 17.76 28.95
C ALA A 138 16.02 18.23 29.88
N SER A 139 17.14 17.49 29.91
CA SER A 139 18.33 17.90 30.68
C SER A 139 18.96 19.19 30.15
N HIS A 140 19.03 19.36 28.83
CA HIS A 140 19.56 20.57 28.21
C HIS A 140 18.65 21.78 28.44
N GLU A 141 17.33 21.59 28.38
CA GLU A 141 16.36 22.65 28.68
C GLU A 141 16.43 23.09 30.14
N ALA A 142 16.56 22.14 31.08
CA ALA A 142 16.75 22.45 32.50
C ALA A 142 18.03 23.26 32.74
N ASN A 143 19.15 22.83 32.14
CA ASN A 143 20.42 23.56 32.23
C ASN A 143 20.34 24.96 31.61
N ALA A 144 19.67 25.10 30.47
CA ALA A 144 19.45 26.39 29.83
C ALA A 144 18.57 27.31 30.68
N ALA A 145 17.55 26.77 31.35
CA ALA A 145 16.72 27.53 32.28
C ALA A 145 17.51 28.04 33.49
N LEU A 146 18.36 27.19 34.10
CA LEU A 146 19.25 27.58 35.19
C LEU A 146 20.26 28.66 34.75
N LEU A 147 20.83 28.54 33.56
CA LEU A 147 21.76 29.56 33.05
C LEU A 147 21.03 30.90 32.83
N LYS A 148 19.82 30.89 32.27
CA LYS A 148 19.02 32.10 32.06
C LYS A 148 18.67 32.79 33.38
N THR A 149 18.32 32.04 34.42
CA THR A 149 18.02 32.64 35.73
C THR A 149 19.27 33.25 36.34
N HIS A 150 20.42 32.56 36.26
CA HIS A 150 21.71 33.09 36.73
C HIS A 150 22.16 34.35 35.96
N MET A 151 21.98 34.38 34.63
CA MET A 151 22.27 35.59 33.85
C MET A 151 21.35 36.75 34.25
N ARG A 152 20.06 36.48 34.48
CA ARG A 152 19.11 37.49 34.92
C ARG A 152 19.50 38.07 36.28
N THR A 153 19.90 37.23 37.24
CA THR A 153 20.34 37.71 38.56
C THR A 153 21.62 38.54 38.45
N LEU A 154 22.61 38.12 37.66
CA LEU A 154 23.83 38.91 37.44
C LEU A 154 23.55 40.28 36.81
N VAL A 155 22.66 40.34 35.82
CA VAL A 155 22.26 41.61 35.18
C VAL A 155 21.52 42.50 36.18
N GLN A 156 20.60 41.94 36.96
CA GLN A 156 19.87 42.66 38.00
C GLN A 156 20.84 43.23 39.06
N ILE A 157 21.79 42.44 39.55
CA ILE A 157 22.79 42.88 40.54
C ILE A 157 23.65 44.02 39.97
N LYS A 158 24.12 43.91 38.72
CA LYS A 158 24.92 44.97 38.09
C LYS A 158 24.11 46.25 37.84
N ALA A 159 22.83 46.12 37.49
CA ALA A 159 21.94 47.27 37.31
C ALA A 159 21.64 47.95 38.66
N SER A 160 21.37 47.17 39.71
CA SER A 160 21.16 47.71 41.06
C SER A 160 22.42 48.39 41.60
N GLU A 161 23.61 47.81 41.38
CA GLU A 161 24.87 48.44 41.80
C GLU A 161 25.08 49.81 41.15
N ARG A 162 24.74 49.98 39.86
CA ARG A 162 24.83 51.27 39.16
C ARG A 162 23.80 52.28 39.67
N HIS A 163 22.57 51.84 39.92
CA HIS A 163 21.52 52.70 40.46
C HIS A 163 21.87 53.16 41.89
N VAL A 164 22.29 52.24 42.75
CA VAL A 164 22.74 52.52 44.11
C VAL A 164 23.96 53.45 44.10
N ALA A 165 24.91 53.24 43.19
CA ALA A 165 26.07 54.13 43.04
C ALA A 165 25.67 55.56 42.66
N ALA A 166 24.68 55.74 41.78
CA ALA A 166 24.16 57.05 41.41
C ALA A 166 23.47 57.75 42.60
N VAL A 167 22.65 57.02 43.37
CA VAL A 167 22.00 57.55 44.58
C VAL A 167 23.04 57.90 45.65
N LEU A 168 24.07 57.07 45.82
CA LEU A 168 25.14 57.31 46.79
C LEU A 168 25.93 58.58 46.47
N LEU A 169 26.22 58.83 45.20
CA LEU A 169 26.84 60.09 44.77
C LEU A 169 25.91 61.30 44.96
N HIS A 170 24.60 61.13 44.77
CA HIS A 170 23.62 62.20 44.99
C HIS A 170 23.52 62.59 46.47
N VAL A 171 23.43 61.60 47.38
CA VAL A 171 23.42 61.85 48.83
C VAL A 171 24.72 62.49 49.29
N LEU A 172 25.88 62.04 48.78
CA LEU A 172 27.16 62.71 49.07
C LEU A 172 27.18 64.15 48.55
N PHE A 173 26.57 64.43 47.40
CA PHE A 173 26.49 65.79 46.86
C PHE A 173 25.59 66.71 47.70
N GLU A 174 24.46 66.22 48.22
CA GLU A 174 23.58 66.99 49.11
C GLU A 174 24.24 67.35 50.45
N HIS A 175 25.33 66.67 50.79
CA HIS A 175 26.02 66.81 52.06
C HIS A 175 27.48 67.27 51.91
N ASP A 176 27.70 68.21 50.99
CA ASP A 176 28.98 68.91 50.76
C ASP A 176 30.17 67.97 50.44
N GLY A 177 29.88 66.74 50.01
CA GLY A 177 30.89 65.77 49.57
C GLY A 177 31.52 64.95 50.69
N GLU A 178 31.13 65.12 51.96
CA GLU A 178 31.71 64.37 53.09
C GLU A 178 30.62 63.75 53.97
N TRP A 179 30.71 62.44 54.24
CA TRP A 179 29.76 61.76 55.12
C TRP A 179 30.37 60.56 55.85
N THR A 180 29.78 60.15 56.98
CA THR A 180 30.17 58.97 57.77
C THR A 180 29.71 57.68 57.11
N LYS A 181 30.61 56.70 56.95
CA LYS A 181 30.31 55.45 56.22
C LYS A 181 29.03 54.73 56.71
N ASN A 182 28.84 54.62 58.01
CA ASN A 182 27.69 53.89 58.59
C ASN A 182 26.35 54.62 58.35
N ASP A 183 26.34 55.95 58.48
CA ASP A 183 25.12 56.73 58.27
C ASP A 183 24.79 56.82 56.78
N LEU A 184 25.81 56.90 55.90
CA LEU A 184 25.61 56.85 54.45
C LEU A 184 25.00 55.52 54.03
N GLN A 185 25.48 54.41 54.62
CA GLN A 185 24.98 53.08 54.34
C GLN A 185 23.51 52.93 54.73
N THR A 186 23.15 53.35 55.94
CA THR A 186 21.77 53.25 56.43
C THR A 186 20.81 54.16 55.65
N GLN A 187 21.23 55.38 55.33
CA GLN A 187 20.41 56.34 54.59
C GLN A 187 20.21 55.92 53.12
N VAL A 188 21.27 55.50 52.42
CA VAL A 188 21.16 55.02 51.04
C VAL A 188 20.38 53.70 50.97
N ALA A 189 20.57 52.80 51.95
CA ALA A 189 19.76 51.59 52.07
C ALA A 189 18.27 51.90 52.27
N ALA A 190 17.95 52.91 53.09
CA ALA A 190 16.57 53.35 53.33
C ALA A 190 15.92 54.00 52.09
N ILE A 191 16.67 54.80 51.33
CA ILE A 191 16.16 55.49 50.14
C ILE A 191 15.91 54.51 48.99
N VAL A 192 16.84 53.58 48.73
CA VAL A 192 16.72 52.64 47.61
C VAL A 192 15.91 51.40 48.00
N GLY A 193 15.76 51.12 49.30
CA GLY A 193 15.05 49.94 49.81
C GLY A 193 15.84 48.64 49.58
N VAL A 194 17.17 48.70 49.72
CA VAL A 194 18.09 47.60 49.39
C VAL A 194 18.97 47.27 50.59
N ASP A 195 19.38 46.00 50.71
CA ASP A 195 20.30 45.55 51.76
C ASP A 195 21.61 46.37 51.77
N GLU A 196 22.11 46.67 52.98
CA GLU A 196 23.36 47.39 53.22
C GLU A 196 24.56 46.76 52.50
N SER A 197 24.54 45.44 52.28
CA SER A 197 25.60 44.71 51.58
C SER A 197 25.79 45.14 50.12
N ILE A 198 24.71 45.52 49.43
CA ILE A 198 24.75 45.99 48.04
C ILE A 198 25.27 47.44 48.01
N VAL A 199 24.89 48.24 49.00
CA VAL A 199 25.43 49.60 49.19
C VAL A 199 26.93 49.56 49.44
N ILE A 200 27.42 48.62 50.27
CA ILE A 200 28.86 48.40 50.48
C ILE A 200 29.58 48.04 49.18
N ARG A 201 29.02 47.13 48.38
CA ARG A 201 29.63 46.75 47.08
C ARG A 201 29.67 47.92 46.11
N ALA A 202 28.59 48.69 45.99
CA ALA A 202 28.54 49.88 45.16
C ALA A 202 29.55 50.95 45.64
N LEU A 203 29.68 51.15 46.95
CA LEU A 203 30.66 52.04 47.54
C LEU A 203 32.10 51.63 47.20
N TYR A 204 32.46 50.36 47.35
CA TYR A 204 33.80 49.88 46.97
C TYR A 204 34.03 49.90 45.46
N SER A 205 32.98 49.72 44.64
CA SER A 205 33.04 49.89 43.18
C SER A 205 33.36 51.36 42.80
N LEU A 206 32.73 52.32 43.47
CA LEU A 206 32.99 53.76 43.30
C LEU A 206 34.39 54.18 43.76
N VAL A 207 34.90 53.54 44.82
CA VAL A 207 36.28 53.72 45.27
C VAL A 207 37.26 53.15 44.25
N ALA A 208 36.98 51.98 43.67
CA ALA A 208 37.80 51.38 42.63
C ALA A 208 37.81 52.23 41.34
N SER A 209 36.70 52.90 41.02
CA SER A 209 36.63 53.85 39.91
C SER A 209 37.24 55.23 40.22
N GLY A 210 37.72 55.45 41.44
CA GLY A 210 38.38 56.69 41.86
C GLY A 210 37.45 57.89 42.03
N LEU A 211 36.14 57.68 42.17
CA LEU A 211 35.17 58.77 42.35
C LEU A 211 34.95 59.13 43.83
N VAL A 212 35.24 58.18 44.71
CA VAL A 212 35.05 58.30 46.16
C VAL A 212 36.32 57.84 46.87
N ARG A 213 36.73 58.55 47.92
CA ARG A 213 37.85 58.18 48.78
C ARG A 213 37.32 57.81 50.17
N LEU A 214 37.77 56.66 50.67
CA LEU A 214 37.49 56.22 52.03
C LEU A 214 38.67 56.57 52.91
N ASP A 215 38.49 57.51 53.84
CA ASP A 215 39.47 57.79 54.87
C ASP A 215 39.21 56.93 56.11
N ARG A 216 40.20 56.12 56.47
CA ARG A 216 40.17 55.22 57.63
C ARG A 216 40.73 55.87 58.89
N SER A 217 41.18 57.12 58.80
CA SER A 217 41.71 57.90 59.93
C SER A 217 40.68 58.14 61.04
N HIS A 218 39.39 58.18 60.68
CA HIS A 218 38.28 58.38 61.60
C HIS A 218 37.67 57.04 62.04
N ALA A 219 37.30 56.91 63.32
CA ALA A 219 36.77 55.68 63.91
C ALA A 219 35.50 55.13 63.22
N LEU A 220 34.75 55.99 62.53
CA LEU A 220 33.52 55.65 61.81
C LEU A 220 33.72 55.54 60.28
N GLY A 221 34.93 55.82 59.78
CA GLY A 221 35.28 55.87 58.35
C GLY A 221 34.59 57.04 57.63
N LEU A 222 35.38 58.00 57.15
CA LEU A 222 34.83 59.12 56.38
C LEU A 222 34.82 58.75 54.90
N VAL A 223 33.71 59.06 54.23
CA VAL A 223 33.54 58.90 52.78
C VAL A 223 33.60 60.29 52.17
N THR A 224 34.58 60.55 51.32
CA THR A 224 34.69 61.82 50.60
C THR A 224 34.49 61.63 49.09
N SER A 225 33.63 62.44 48.50
CA SER A 225 33.45 62.51 47.05
C SER A 225 34.56 63.36 46.44
N LEU A 226 35.14 62.91 45.33
CA LEU A 226 36.14 63.68 44.57
C LEU A 226 35.51 64.56 43.48
N LEU A 227 34.19 64.56 43.38
CA LEU A 227 33.42 65.27 42.35
C LEU A 227 32.86 66.61 42.81
N VAL A 228 33.03 66.98 44.08
CA VAL A 228 32.56 68.23 44.68
C VAL A 228 33.68 69.27 44.65
#